data_AF-A0A3D3UP26-F1
#
_entry.id   AF-A0A3D3UP26-F1
#
_cell.length_a   1.000
_cell.length_b   1.000
_cell.length_c   1.000
_cell.angle_alpha   90.00
_cell.angle_beta   90.00
_cell.angle_gamma   90.00
#
_symmetry.space_group_name_H-M   'P 1'
#
loop_
_entity.id
_entity.type
_entity.pdbx_description
1 polymer ?
#
loop_
_entity_poly.entity_id
_entity_poly.type
_entity_poly.pdbx_seq_one_letter_code
_entity_poly.pdbx_strand_id
1 'polypeptide(L)' 'MKEQVSFEEVLELFESHGWKLQKIYESYRVFVKQGELPWLIPVHDKKVDAEYVKKFKEFLEDRGEIQGT' A
#
# COMPACT_ATOMS: atom_id res chain seq x y z
N MET A 1 8.59 -19.12 -0.90
CA MET A 1 7.22 -18.58 -1.10
C MET A 1 7.27 -17.12 -0.74
N LYS A 2 6.75 -16.22 -1.59
CA LYS A 2 6.61 -14.82 -1.18
C LYS A 2 5.45 -14.73 -0.18
N GLU A 3 5.68 -14.03 0.92
CA GLU A 3 4.64 -13.76 1.90
C GLU A 3 3.54 -12.91 1.25
N GLN A 4 2.29 -13.19 1.59
CA GLN A 4 1.13 -12.52 0.99
C GLN A 4 0.28 -11.93 2.09
N VAL A 5 -0.17 -10.70 1.86
CA VAL A 5 -1.09 -9.95 2.73
C VAL A 5 -2.42 -9.82 2.02
N SER A 6 -3.53 -9.83 2.75
CA SER A 6 -4.84 -9.60 2.12
C SER A 6 -4.92 -8.17 1.57
N PHE A 7 -5.64 -7.97 0.47
CA PHE A 7 -5.86 -6.63 -0.06
C PHE A 7 -6.66 -5.75 0.93
N GLU A 8 -7.51 -6.35 1.76
CA GLU A 8 -8.28 -5.63 2.80
C GLU A 8 -7.34 -5.00 3.84
N GLU A 9 -6.38 -5.76 4.37
CA GLU A 9 -5.36 -5.23 5.28
C GLU A 9 -4.50 -4.12 4.63
N VAL A 10 -4.19 -4.27 3.33
CA VAL A 10 -3.46 -3.24 2.58
C VAL A 10 -4.30 -1.98 2.42
N LEU A 11 -5.59 -2.12 2.13
CA LEU A 11 -6.51 -0.99 2.01
C LEU A 11 -6.60 -0.21 3.33
N GLU A 12 -6.80 -0.92 4.45
CA GLU A 12 -6.83 -0.33 5.79
C GLU A 12 -5.52 0.37 6.15
N LEU A 13 -4.37 -0.26 5.83
CA LEU A 13 -3.06 0.34 6.06
C LEU A 13 -2.89 1.66 5.29
N PHE A 14 -3.28 1.70 4.01
CA PHE A 14 -3.15 2.92 3.22
C PHE A 14 -4.11 4.02 3.71
N GLU A 15 -5.38 3.67 3.96
CA GLU A 15 -6.40 4.64 4.40
C GLU A 15 -6.12 5.22 5.79
N SER A 16 -5.56 4.42 6.71
CA SER A 16 -5.13 4.90 8.04
C SER A 16 -4.01 5.96 7.97
N HIS A 17 -3.27 6.03 6.86
CA HIS A 17 -2.22 7.02 6.61
C HIS A 17 -2.65 8.11 5.62
N GLY A 18 -3.97 8.22 5.37
CA GLY A 18 -4.56 9.27 4.54
C GLY A 18 -4.42 9.05 3.03
N TRP A 19 -3.96 7.87 2.60
CA TRP A 19 -3.98 7.48 1.19
C TRP A 19 -5.35 6.94 0.82
N LYS A 20 -5.84 7.26 -0.39
CA LYS A 20 -7.16 6.82 -0.84
C LYS A 20 -7.05 6.00 -2.10
N LEU A 21 -7.81 4.90 -2.19
CA LEU A 21 -7.95 4.15 -3.43
C LEU A 21 -8.69 5.00 -4.46
N GLN A 22 -7.99 5.44 -5.50
CA GLN A 22 -8.57 6.30 -6.53
C GLN A 22 -9.04 5.51 -7.75
N LYS A 23 -8.27 4.50 -8.17
CA LYS A 23 -8.52 3.77 -9.42
C LYS A 23 -8.11 2.31 -9.29
N ILE A 24 -8.85 1.46 -10.00
CA ILE A 24 -8.46 0.09 -10.30
C ILE A 24 -8.10 0.03 -11.78
N TYR A 25 -6.90 -0.46 -12.11
CA TYR A 25 -6.41 -0.58 -13.47
C TYR A 25 -5.74 -1.95 -13.63
N GLU A 26 -6.38 -2.85 -14.37
CA GLU A 26 -5.95 -4.25 -14.49
C GLU A 26 -5.75 -4.90 -13.10
N SER A 27 -4.57 -5.45 -12.81
CA SER A 27 -4.22 -5.98 -11.49
C SER A 27 -3.89 -4.88 -10.47
N TYR A 28 -3.66 -3.64 -10.90
CA TYR A 28 -3.20 -2.56 -10.04
C TYR A 28 -4.33 -1.84 -9.31
N ARG A 29 -4.09 -1.57 -8.04
CA ARG A 29 -4.85 -0.65 -7.19
C ARG A 29 -4.00 0.60 -7.00
N VAL A 30 -4.55 1.74 -7.40
CA VAL A 30 -3.85 3.02 -7.41
C VAL A 30 -4.30 3.85 -6.22
N PHE A 31 -3.39 4.10 -5.30
CA PHE A 31 -3.60 4.93 -4.12
C PHE A 31 -3.00 6.32 -4.30
N VAL A 32 -3.67 7.35 -3.79
CA VAL A 32 -3.18 8.74 -3.84
C VAL A 32 -3.32 9.45 -2.51
N LYS A 33 -2.39 10.36 -2.23
CA LYS A 33 -2.39 11.31 -1.11
C LYS A 33 -1.97 12.67 -1.67
N GLN A 34 -2.58 13.76 -1.19
CA GLN A 34 -2.27 15.09 -1.70
C GLN A 34 -0.79 15.42 -1.47
N GLY A 35 -0.09 15.87 -2.53
CA GLY A 35 1.33 16.20 -2.46
C GLY A 35 2.27 15.01 -2.66
N GLU A 36 1.74 13.79 -2.78
CA GLU A 36 2.52 12.58 -3.03
C GLU A 36 2.27 12.04 -4.44
N LEU A 37 3.23 11.28 -4.97
CA LEU A 37 3.04 10.54 -6.21
C LEU A 37 2.08 9.35 -5.99
N PRO A 38 1.29 8.95 -7.01
CA PRO A 38 0.44 7.78 -6.89
C PRO A 38 1.22 6.51 -6.57
N TRP A 39 0.68 5.69 -5.66
CA TRP A 39 1.25 4.40 -5.28
C TRP A 39 0.48 3.27 -5.94
N LEU A 40 1.17 2.41 -6.69
CA LEU A 40 0.57 1.30 -7.41
C LEU A 40 0.83 -0.01 -6.66
N ILE A 41 -0.23 -0.73 -6.34
CA ILE A 41 -0.17 -2.04 -5.69
C ILE A 41 -0.77 -3.11 -6.63
N PRO A 42 0.02 -4.08 -7.12
CA PRO A 42 -0.53 -5.24 -7.80
C PRO A 42 -1.30 -6.11 -6.82
N VAL A 43 -2.52 -6.48 -7.19
CA VAL A 43 -3.37 -7.40 -6.42
C VAL A 43 -3.76 -8.57 -7.31
N HIS A 44 -3.43 -9.77 -6.87
CA HIS A 44 -3.79 -11.03 -7.52
C HIS A 44 -4.55 -11.90 -6.50
N ASP A 45 -5.71 -12.43 -6.88
CA ASP A 45 -6.56 -13.25 -6.00
C ASP A 45 -6.85 -12.61 -4.64
N LYS A 46 -7.09 -11.29 -4.65
CA LYS A 46 -7.30 -10.45 -3.44
C LYS A 46 -6.12 -10.42 -2.48
N LYS A 47 -4.91 -10.74 -2.95
CA LYS A 47 -3.69 -10.73 -2.17
C LYS A 47 -2.63 -9.83 -2.80
N VAL A 48 -1.77 -9.31 -1.94
CA VAL A 48 -0.64 -8.46 -2.29
C VAL A 48 0.62 -9.14 -1.79
N ASP A 49 1.67 -9.10 -2.61
CA ASP A 49 3.01 -9.53 -2.19
C ASP A 49 3.52 -8.59 -1.08
N ALA A 50 3.88 -9.17 0.06
CA ALA A 50 4.31 -8.43 1.25
C ALA A 50 5.47 -7.47 1.00
N GLU A 51 6.27 -7.68 -0.07
CA GLU A 51 7.32 -6.76 -0.49
C GLU A 51 6.78 -5.35 -0.81
N TYR A 52 5.59 -5.23 -1.40
CA TYR A 52 4.96 -3.92 -1.67
C TYR A 52 4.51 -3.23 -0.38
N VAL A 53 4.03 -4.02 0.59
CA VAL A 53 3.63 -3.53 1.91
C VAL A 53 4.85 -3.07 2.70
N LYS A 54 5.96 -3.81 2.63
CA LYS A 54 7.24 -3.45 3.24
C LYS A 54 7.76 -2.11 2.71
N LYS A 55 7.80 -1.95 1.38
CA LYS A 55 8.22 -0.69 0.74
C LYS A 55 7.35 0.50 1.15
N PHE A 56 6.05 0.28 1.30
CA PHE A 56 5.16 1.33 1.77
C PHE A 56 5.43 1.70 3.24
N LYS A 57 5.64 0.72 4.11
CA LYS A 57 6.03 0.97 5.51
C LYS A 57 7.37 1.69 5.62
N GLU A 58 8.38 1.28 4.85
CA GLU A 58 9.68 1.97 4.78
C GLU A 58 9.50 3.44 4.35
N PHE A 59 8.64 3.70 3.36
CA PHE A 59 8.29 5.08 2.98
C PHE A 59 7.64 5.87 4.11
N LEU A 60 6.75 5.25 4.90
CA LEU A 60 6.13 5.91 6.07
C LEU A 60 7.15 6.17 7.19
N GLU A 61 8.07 5.24 7.44
CA GLU A 61 9.17 5.38 8.40
C GLU A 61 10.09 6.55 8.03
N ASP A 62 10.49 6.64 6.76
CA ASP A 62 11.33 7.74 6.24
C ASP A 62 10.65 9.12 6.41
N ARG A 63 9.31 9.15 6.45
CA ARG A 63 8.50 10.35 6.69
C ARG A 63 8.21 10.60 8.18
N GLY A 64 8.58 9.68 9.06
CA GLY A 64 8.26 9.72 10.49
C GLY A 64 6.78 9.50 10.80
N GLU A 65 6.02 8.93 9.87
CA GLU A 65 4.58 8.63 10.07
C GLU A 65 4.37 7.38 10.94
N ILE A 66 5.36 6.48 11.00
CA ILE A 66 5.40 5.35 11.93
C ILE A 66 6.78 5.25 12.60
N GLN A 67 6.82 4.77 13.84
CA GLN A 67 8.08 4.40 14.50
C GLN A 67 8.48 3.00 14.03
N GLY A 68 9.72 2.84 13.57
CA GLY A 68 10.25 1.54 13.14
C GLY A 68 10.02 0.48 14.22
N THR A 69 9.37 -0.62 13.83
CA THR A 69 9.07 -1.76 14.71
C THR A 69 10.31 -2.55 15.09
#